data_AF-B3EDL4-F1
#
_entry.id   AF-B3EDL4-F1
#
_cell.length_a   1.000
_cell.length_b   1.000
_cell.length_c   1.000
_cell.angle_alpha   90.00
_cell.angle_beta   90.00
_cell.angle_gamma   90.00
#
_symmetry.space_group_name_H-M   'P 1'
#
loop_
_entity.id
_entity.type
_entity.pdbx_description
1 polymer ?
#
loop_
_entity_poly.entity_id
_entity_poly.type
_entity_poly.pdbx_seq_one_letter_code
_entity_poly.pdbx_strand_id
1 'polypeptide(L)'
;MPHALELKYGLTAQELFDAIDKRFRLKVALEGAVAEVHFERKLRIAAREGWLNDYVSHDIDGMHDFTVGTLSGVSIRVEVKTIRNELKPKVELQKTRAAKSDPSSRFYNRDHFDVIAVCVGRSTGDWSQFRYALVRELPNHRSHPDKLQVMHPIPDDFNDTKPRWFSRFQDIIDAFSV
;
A
#
# COMPACT_ATOMS: atom_id res chain seq x y z
N MET A 1 0.20 -17.56 26.27
CA MET A 1 -0.23 -18.66 25.39
C MET A 1 0.63 -18.64 24.14
N PRO A 2 1.14 -19.77 23.66
CA PRO A 2 1.91 -19.83 22.42
C PRO A 2 1.05 -19.37 21.24
N HIS A 3 1.67 -18.68 20.29
CA HIS A 3 1.01 -18.23 19.07
C HIS A 3 0.61 -19.42 18.18
N ALA A 4 -0.47 -19.29 17.42
CA ALA A 4 -0.97 -20.37 16.57
C ALA A 4 0.08 -20.89 15.57
N LEU A 5 0.93 -20.01 15.04
CA LEU A 5 2.02 -20.41 14.13
C LEU A 5 3.14 -21.19 14.85
N GLU A 6 3.38 -20.92 16.13
CA GLU A 6 4.35 -21.70 16.91
C GLU A 6 3.87 -23.15 17.05
N LEU A 7 2.58 -23.32 17.39
CA LEU A 7 1.96 -24.64 17.47
C LEU A 7 1.95 -25.36 16.12
N LYS A 8 1.62 -24.66 15.03
CA LYS A 8 1.53 -25.24 13.68
C LYS A 8 2.86 -25.74 13.15
N TYR A 9 3.95 -25.00 13.39
CA TYR A 9 5.25 -25.30 12.80
C TYR A 9 6.25 -25.93 13.76
N GLY A 10 5.91 -26.03 15.05
CA GLY A 10 6.80 -26.61 16.07
C GLY A 10 8.07 -25.79 16.29
N LEU A 11 8.00 -24.47 16.04
CA LEU A 11 9.09 -23.53 16.21
C LEU A 11 8.62 -22.40 17.12
N THR A 12 9.52 -21.87 17.94
CA THR A 12 9.23 -20.66 18.72
C THR A 12 9.08 -19.44 17.82
N ALA A 13 8.43 -18.39 18.32
CA ALA A 13 8.29 -17.13 17.59
C ALA A 13 9.67 -16.57 17.17
N GLN A 14 10.69 -16.70 18.02
CA GLN A 14 12.04 -16.28 17.71
C GLN A 14 12.63 -17.07 16.53
N GLU A 15 12.53 -18.40 16.54
CA GLU A 15 13.02 -19.24 15.42
C GLU A 15 12.29 -18.93 14.12
N LEU A 16 10.99 -18.65 14.18
CA LEU A 16 10.20 -18.23 13.02
C LEU A 16 10.68 -16.87 12.48
N PHE A 17 10.94 -15.89 13.35
CA PHE A 17 11.46 -14.59 12.94
C PHE A 17 12.88 -14.68 12.38
N ASP A 18 13.75 -15.48 13.00
CA ASP A 18 15.10 -15.75 12.48
C ASP A 18 15.05 -16.43 11.10
N ALA A 19 14.09 -17.33 10.89
CA ALA A 19 13.88 -17.98 9.61
C ALA A 19 13.43 -16.98 8.52
N ILE A 20 12.60 -16.00 8.89
CA ILE A 20 12.19 -14.91 7.98
C ILE A 20 13.39 -14.00 7.68
N ASP A 21 14.12 -13.55 8.69
CA ASP A 21 15.22 -12.59 8.54
C ASP A 21 16.35 -13.12 7.63
N LYS A 22 16.65 -14.42 7.71
CA LYS A 22 17.67 -15.06 6.86
C LYS A 22 17.27 -15.17 5.38
N ARG A 23 16.01 -14.93 5.02
CA ARG A 23 15.48 -15.17 3.66
C ARG A 23 14.98 -13.87 3.02
N PHE A 24 15.70 -13.40 1.99
CA PHE A 24 15.39 -12.15 1.29
C PHE A 24 13.92 -12.01 0.87
N ARG A 25 13.33 -13.04 0.23
CA ARG A 25 11.93 -12.99 -0.22
C ARG A 25 10.93 -12.87 0.92
N LEU A 26 11.19 -13.51 2.05
CA LEU A 26 10.32 -13.42 3.22
C LEU A 26 10.44 -12.06 3.90
N LYS A 27 11.63 -11.45 3.91
CA LYS A 27 11.79 -10.06 4.36
C LYS A 27 10.96 -9.09 3.54
N VAL A 28 11.03 -9.17 2.21
CA VAL A 28 10.23 -8.29 1.34
C VAL A 28 8.73 -8.49 1.57
N ALA A 29 8.27 -9.73 1.75
CA ALA A 29 6.87 -10.01 2.08
C ALA A 29 6.48 -9.46 3.46
N LEU A 30 7.36 -9.62 4.47
CA LEU A 30 7.15 -9.08 5.80
C LEU A 30 7.09 -7.54 5.78
N GLU A 31 7.95 -6.86 5.02
CA GLU A 31 7.92 -5.40 4.86
C GLU A 31 6.56 -4.92 4.34
N GLY A 32 5.96 -5.63 3.38
CA GLY A 32 4.60 -5.36 2.90
C GLY A 32 3.55 -5.52 4.00
N ALA A 33 3.54 -6.68 4.67
CA ALA A 33 2.61 -6.95 5.77
C ALA A 33 2.75 -5.95 6.93
N VAL A 34 3.98 -5.51 7.25
CA VAL A 34 4.24 -4.48 8.27
C VAL A 34 3.62 -3.15 7.85
N ALA A 35 3.77 -2.75 6.58
CA ALA A 35 3.15 -1.54 6.06
C ALA A 35 1.62 -1.60 6.16
N GLU A 36 0.98 -2.70 5.76
CA GLU A 36 -0.47 -2.88 5.87
C GLU A 36 -0.94 -2.80 7.33
N VAL A 37 -0.26 -3.47 8.27
CA VAL A 37 -0.58 -3.39 9.71
C VAL A 37 -0.46 -1.96 10.23
N HIS A 38 0.56 -1.21 9.82
CA HIS A 38 0.72 0.19 10.21
C HIS A 38 -0.36 1.09 9.60
N PHE A 39 -0.77 0.83 8.36
CA PHE A 39 -1.84 1.56 7.72
C PHE A 39 -3.20 1.26 8.39
N GLU A 40 -3.51 -0.01 8.67
CA GLU A 40 -4.72 -0.40 9.39
C GLU A 40 -4.81 0.24 10.78
N ARG A 41 -3.68 0.32 11.50
CA ARG A 41 -3.62 1.04 12.79
C ARG A 41 -4.04 2.50 12.65
N LYS A 42 -3.66 3.17 11.56
CA LYS A 42 -4.11 4.55 11.27
C LYS A 42 -5.60 4.60 10.99
N LEU A 43 -6.12 3.69 10.17
CA LEU A 43 -7.55 3.61 9.86
C LEU A 43 -8.39 3.38 11.13
N ARG A 44 -7.94 2.50 12.03
CA ARG A 44 -8.59 2.24 13.31
C ARG A 44 -8.62 3.47 14.22
N ILE A 45 -7.52 4.22 14.29
CA ILE A 45 -7.47 5.48 15.05
C ILE A 45 -8.43 6.50 14.42
N ALA A 46 -8.37 6.68 13.09
CA ALA A 46 -9.22 7.61 12.37
C ALA A 46 -10.72 7.29 12.54
N ALA A 47 -11.11 6.01 12.48
CA ALA A 47 -12.48 5.58 12.74
C ALA A 47 -12.89 5.83 14.20
N ARG A 48 -12.02 5.52 15.16
CA ARG A 48 -12.28 5.76 16.60
C ARG A 48 -12.44 7.25 16.92
N GLU A 49 -11.67 8.11 16.26
CA GLU A 49 -11.71 9.57 16.42
C GLU A 49 -12.81 10.23 15.57
N GLY A 50 -13.53 9.47 14.75
CA GLY A 50 -14.66 9.95 13.96
C GLY A 50 -14.28 10.70 12.68
N TRP A 51 -13.06 10.51 12.16
CA TRP A 51 -12.62 11.02 10.85
C TRP A 51 -13.03 10.12 9.69
N LEU A 52 -13.24 8.84 9.98
CA LEU A 52 -13.74 7.83 9.05
C LEU A 52 -15.00 7.19 9.63
N ASN A 53 -15.91 6.77 8.76
CA ASN A 53 -17.09 6.03 9.17
C ASN A 53 -16.71 4.58 9.53
N ASP A 54 -16.05 3.90 8.60
CA ASP A 54 -15.66 2.50 8.72
C ASP A 54 -14.52 2.15 7.74
N TYR A 55 -13.95 0.96 7.92
CA TYR A 55 -13.03 0.38 6.96
C TYR A 55 -13.11 -1.16 6.97
N VAL A 56 -12.71 -1.77 5.85
CA VAL A 56 -12.60 -3.22 5.68
C VAL A 56 -11.23 -3.53 5.10
N SER A 57 -10.51 -4.49 5.68
CA SER A 57 -9.29 -5.08 5.11
C SER A 57 -9.62 -6.28 4.23
N HIS A 58 -8.87 -6.46 3.16
CA HIS A 58 -9.05 -7.55 2.19
C HIS A 58 -7.76 -8.36 2.08
N ASP A 59 -7.86 -9.67 2.31
CA ASP A 59 -6.78 -10.65 2.08
C ASP A 59 -7.22 -11.62 0.98
N ILE A 60 -7.59 -11.05 -0.17
CA ILE A 60 -8.09 -11.79 -1.34
C ILE A 60 -7.22 -11.43 -2.54
N ASP A 61 -6.67 -12.44 -3.21
CA ASP A 61 -5.82 -12.22 -4.39
C ASP A 61 -6.57 -11.43 -5.48
N GLY A 62 -5.92 -10.37 -5.97
CA GLY A 62 -6.50 -9.48 -6.97
C GLY A 62 -7.53 -8.49 -6.44
N MET A 63 -7.71 -8.36 -5.12
CA MET A 63 -8.42 -7.26 -4.49
C MET A 63 -7.43 -6.23 -3.96
N HIS A 64 -7.85 -4.97 -3.86
CA HIS A 64 -7.10 -3.92 -3.17
C HIS A 64 -7.11 -4.15 -1.65
N ASP A 65 -6.08 -3.69 -0.95
CA ASP A 65 -5.86 -4.06 0.47
C ASP A 65 -6.95 -3.53 1.44
N PHE A 66 -7.50 -2.32 1.21
CA PHE A 66 -8.49 -1.72 2.11
C PHE A 66 -9.62 -1.00 1.40
N THR A 67 -10.84 -1.13 1.90
CA THR A 67 -11.96 -0.22 1.56
C THR A 67 -12.24 0.69 2.74
N VAL A 68 -12.32 1.99 2.50
CA VAL A 68 -12.52 3.01 3.52
C VAL A 68 -13.83 3.75 3.23
N GLY A 69 -14.73 3.81 4.22
CA GLY A 69 -15.93 4.64 4.17
C GLY A 69 -15.67 6.02 4.78
N THR A 70 -15.87 7.07 3.99
CA THR A 70 -15.75 8.45 4.44
C THR A 70 -17.01 8.92 5.17
N LEU A 71 -16.91 10.02 5.93
CA LEU A 71 -18.07 10.65 6.56
C LEU A 71 -19.10 11.20 5.56
N SER A 72 -18.68 11.46 4.32
CA SER A 72 -19.57 11.86 3.22
C SER A 72 -20.32 10.67 2.59
N GLY A 73 -20.12 9.45 3.08
CA GLY A 73 -20.73 8.22 2.54
C GLY A 73 -20.04 7.70 1.28
N VAL A 74 -18.87 8.23 0.93
CA VAL A 74 -18.07 7.79 -0.22
C VAL A 74 -17.21 6.60 0.18
N SER A 75 -17.14 5.59 -0.69
CA SER A 75 -16.25 4.45 -0.52
C SER A 75 -14.97 4.64 -1.34
N ILE A 76 -13.81 4.50 -0.70
CA ILE A 76 -12.50 4.66 -1.31
C ILE A 76 -11.74 3.33 -1.20
N ARG A 77 -11.25 2.83 -2.34
CA ARG A 77 -10.42 1.64 -2.42
C ARG A 77 -8.95 2.04 -2.33
N VAL A 78 -8.22 1.46 -1.39
CA VAL A 78 -6.85 1.81 -1.07
C VAL A 78 -5.95 0.60 -1.26
N GLU A 79 -4.89 0.77 -2.05
CA GLU A 79 -3.77 -0.17 -2.16
C GLU A 79 -2.62 0.33 -1.27
N VAL A 80 -1.94 -0.57 -0.59
CA VAL A 80 -0.74 -0.32 0.20
C VAL A 80 0.49 -0.87 -0.51
N LYS A 81 1.54 -0.05 -0.59
CA LYS A 81 2.85 -0.46 -1.12
C LYS A 81 3.97 0.12 -0.27
N THR A 82 5.14 -0.48 -0.36
CA THR A 82 6.37 0.06 0.20
C THR A 82 7.25 0.64 -0.91
N ILE A 83 8.06 1.64 -0.56
CA ILE A 83 9.08 2.14 -1.49
C ILE A 83 10.14 1.06 -1.79
N ARG A 84 10.75 1.16 -2.98
CA ARG A 84 11.96 0.41 -3.31
C ARG A 84 13.16 1.00 -2.57
N ASN A 85 14.13 0.14 -2.25
CA ASN A 85 15.39 0.54 -1.63
C ASN A 85 16.34 1.10 -2.70
N GLU A 86 16.20 2.38 -3.02
CA GLU A 86 17.02 3.11 -3.99
C GLU A 86 17.41 4.50 -3.42
N LEU A 87 18.47 5.12 -3.97
CA LEU A 87 18.92 6.47 -3.58
C LEU A 87 17.82 7.54 -3.68
N LYS A 88 16.89 7.38 -4.64
CA LYS A 88 15.71 8.23 -4.78
C LYS A 88 14.48 7.36 -4.52
N PRO A 89 13.59 7.74 -3.59
CA PRO A 89 12.44 6.93 -3.23
C PRO A 89 11.49 6.81 -4.41
N LYS A 90 11.11 5.57 -4.73
CA LYS A 90 10.13 5.25 -5.76
C LYS A 90 9.23 4.13 -5.28
N VAL A 91 7.99 4.14 -5.72
CA VAL A 91 7.07 3.00 -5.57
C VAL A 91 6.93 2.28 -6.89
N GLU A 92 6.80 0.96 -6.80
CA GLU A 92 6.50 0.08 -7.93
C GLU A 92 5.03 -0.38 -7.85
N LEU A 93 4.22 0.02 -8.83
CA LEU A 93 2.81 -0.31 -8.95
C LEU A 93 2.61 -1.43 -9.98
N GLN A 94 2.93 -2.65 -9.57
CA GLN A 94 2.61 -3.85 -10.31
C GLN A 94 2.38 -5.02 -9.36
N LYS A 95 1.60 -5.99 -9.83
CA LYS A 95 1.41 -7.28 -9.18
C LYS A 95 2.68 -8.13 -9.31
N THR A 96 2.93 -8.97 -8.31
CA THR A 96 4.08 -9.90 -8.31
C THR A 96 3.93 -11.04 -9.32
N ARG A 97 2.70 -11.32 -9.76
CA ARG A 97 2.38 -12.39 -10.73
C ARG A 97 1.70 -11.81 -11.96
N ALA A 98 1.93 -12.47 -13.09
CA ALA A 98 1.25 -12.23 -14.36
C ALA A 98 0.57 -13.52 -14.82
N ALA A 99 -0.51 -13.41 -15.59
CA ALA A 99 -1.09 -14.53 -16.30
C ALA A 99 -0.09 -15.04 -17.34
N LYS A 100 0.01 -16.36 -17.50
CA LYS A 100 0.95 -16.95 -18.48
C LYS A 100 0.69 -16.48 -19.92
N SER A 101 -0.57 -16.24 -20.26
CA SER A 101 -1.01 -15.81 -21.59
C SER A 101 -1.04 -14.29 -21.78
N ASP A 102 -0.93 -13.51 -20.70
CA ASP A 102 -0.99 -12.05 -20.76
C ASP A 102 0.01 -11.43 -19.76
N PRO A 103 1.23 -11.09 -20.21
CA PRO A 103 2.22 -10.43 -19.38
C PRO A 103 1.76 -9.07 -18.83
N SER A 104 0.83 -8.39 -19.51
CA SER A 104 0.32 -7.08 -19.10
C SER A 104 -0.62 -7.16 -17.90
N SER A 105 -1.11 -8.36 -17.56
CA SER A 105 -1.99 -8.58 -16.41
C SER A 105 -1.32 -8.27 -15.06
N ARG A 106 0.01 -8.13 -15.03
CA ARG A 106 0.75 -7.67 -13.85
C ARG A 106 0.54 -6.18 -13.58
N PHE A 107 0.18 -5.39 -14.59
CA PHE A 107 -0.05 -3.96 -14.41
C PHE A 107 -1.45 -3.74 -13.86
N TYR A 108 -1.55 -2.86 -12.87
CA TYR A 108 -2.86 -2.48 -12.33
C TYR A 108 -3.65 -1.71 -13.37
N ASN A 109 -4.94 -2.03 -13.49
CA ASN A 109 -5.88 -1.16 -14.18
C ASN A 109 -6.03 0.14 -13.42
N ARG A 110 -6.37 1.22 -14.12
CA ARG A 110 -6.64 2.52 -13.50
C ARG A 110 -7.84 2.53 -12.55
N ASP A 111 -8.74 1.55 -12.69
CA ASP A 111 -9.93 1.40 -11.87
C ASP A 111 -9.78 0.32 -10.79
N HIS A 112 -8.57 -0.24 -10.59
CA HIS A 112 -8.36 -1.31 -9.61
C HIS A 112 -8.54 -0.83 -8.16
N PHE A 113 -8.03 0.36 -7.87
CA PHE A 113 -8.15 1.07 -6.61
C PHE A 113 -8.15 2.57 -6.89
N ASP A 114 -8.53 3.37 -5.90
CA ASP A 114 -8.73 4.80 -6.03
C ASP A 114 -7.54 5.61 -5.47
N VAL A 115 -6.90 5.07 -4.44
CA VAL A 115 -5.78 5.68 -3.71
C VAL A 115 -4.65 4.68 -3.55
N ILE A 116 -3.41 5.13 -3.78
CA ILE A 116 -2.21 4.42 -3.34
C ILE A 116 -1.73 5.00 -2.01
N ALA A 117 -1.48 4.16 -1.01
CA ALA A 117 -0.80 4.47 0.24
C ALA A 117 0.60 3.85 0.24
N VAL A 118 1.63 4.69 0.14
CA VAL A 118 3.02 4.27 0.02
C VAL A 118 3.73 4.45 1.36
N CYS A 119 4.05 3.35 2.02
CA CYS A 119 4.90 3.36 3.22
C CYS A 119 6.35 3.70 2.86
N VAL A 120 6.91 4.70 3.57
CA VAL A 120 8.29 5.17 3.39
C VAL A 120 9.24 4.65 4.47
N GLY A 121 8.77 3.74 5.34
CA GLY A 121 9.56 3.22 6.47
C GLY A 121 10.88 2.58 6.10
N ARG A 122 11.01 2.07 4.86
CA ARG A 122 12.26 1.51 4.35
C ARG A 122 13.39 2.55 4.22
N SER A 123 13.07 3.81 3.93
CA SER A 123 14.06 4.89 3.84
C SER A 123 14.17 5.67 5.15
N THR A 124 13.06 5.85 5.87
CA THR A 124 13.03 6.70 7.08
C THR A 124 13.30 5.94 8.38
N GLY A 125 13.14 4.62 8.39
CA GLY A 125 13.11 3.79 9.62
C GLY A 125 11.76 3.83 10.36
N ASP A 126 10.85 4.72 9.97
CA ASP A 126 9.52 4.88 10.58
C ASP A 126 8.43 4.31 9.66
N TRP A 127 8.02 3.08 9.94
CA TRP A 127 6.99 2.34 9.21
C TRP A 127 5.58 2.92 9.34
N SER A 128 5.39 3.88 10.24
CA SER A 128 4.13 4.61 10.37
C SER A 128 4.01 5.79 9.39
N GLN A 129 5.05 6.11 8.62
CA GLN A 129 5.01 7.21 7.65
C GLN A 129 4.59 6.72 6.26
N PHE A 130 3.66 7.46 5.66
CA PHE A 130 3.09 7.16 4.35
C PHE A 130 3.05 8.40 3.46
N ARG A 131 2.99 8.16 2.16
CA ARG A 131 2.67 9.15 1.12
C ARG A 131 1.52 8.63 0.29
N TYR A 132 0.63 9.52 -0.11
CA TYR A 132 -0.61 9.14 -0.78
C TYR A 132 -0.73 9.83 -2.13
N ALA A 133 -1.33 9.16 -3.10
CA ALA A 133 -1.68 9.77 -4.38
C ALA A 133 -3.00 9.22 -4.91
N LEU A 134 -3.73 10.07 -5.63
CA LEU A 134 -4.96 9.70 -6.32
C LEU A 134 -4.60 8.96 -7.62
N VAL A 135 -5.15 7.76 -7.80
CA VAL A 135 -4.86 6.94 -8.99
C VAL A 135 -5.25 7.67 -10.28
N ARG A 136 -6.35 8.43 -10.25
CA ARG A 136 -6.81 9.27 -11.37
C ARG A 136 -5.76 10.29 -11.83
N GLU A 137 -4.84 10.70 -10.97
CA GLU A 137 -3.77 11.66 -11.31
C GLU A 137 -2.46 10.99 -11.74
N LEU A 138 -2.27 9.71 -11.42
CA LEU A 138 -1.05 8.99 -11.78
C LEU A 138 -0.96 8.75 -13.30
N PRO A 139 0.25 8.80 -13.90
CA PRO A 139 0.45 8.59 -15.32
C PRO A 139 0.06 7.17 -15.79
N ASN A 140 -0.39 7.09 -17.03
CA ASN A 140 -0.68 5.82 -17.72
C ASN A 140 0.60 5.06 -18.07
N HIS A 141 0.49 3.75 -18.19
CA HIS A 141 1.54 2.93 -18.77
C HIS A 141 1.75 3.29 -20.25
N ARG A 142 3.01 3.46 -20.66
CA ARG A 142 3.38 3.89 -22.02
C ARG A 142 2.79 3.03 -23.14
N SER A 143 2.70 1.72 -22.92
CA SER A 143 2.22 0.75 -23.93
C SER A 143 0.81 0.23 -23.67
N HIS A 144 0.21 0.55 -22.52
CA HIS A 144 -1.11 0.03 -22.10
C HIS A 144 -1.91 1.17 -21.43
N PRO A 145 -2.59 2.04 -22.21
CA PRO A 145 -3.15 3.29 -21.70
C PRO A 145 -4.19 3.15 -20.58
N ASP A 146 -4.83 1.98 -20.48
CA ASP A 146 -5.79 1.57 -19.45
C ASP A 146 -5.12 1.12 -18.13
N LYS A 147 -3.78 1.00 -18.12
CA LYS A 147 -2.98 0.56 -16.98
C LYS A 147 -2.20 1.71 -16.37
N LEU A 148 -1.83 1.54 -15.10
CA LEU A 148 -0.93 2.45 -14.40
C LEU A 148 0.52 2.27 -14.84
N GLN A 149 1.25 3.38 -14.92
CA GLN A 149 2.71 3.34 -15.05
C GLN A 149 3.31 2.52 -13.90
N VAL A 150 4.38 1.76 -14.17
CA VAL A 150 4.92 0.83 -13.15
C VAL A 150 5.69 1.57 -12.06
N MET A 151 6.55 2.52 -12.43
CA MET A 151 7.44 3.18 -11.48
C MET A 151 7.02 4.63 -11.29
N HIS A 152 6.81 5.02 -10.03
CA HIS A 152 6.48 6.39 -9.67
C HIS A 152 7.51 6.94 -8.67
N PRO A 153 8.15 8.08 -8.97
CA PRO A 153 8.97 8.77 -7.99
C PRO A 153 8.08 9.30 -6.85
N ILE A 154 8.57 9.16 -5.62
CA ILE A 154 7.98 9.82 -4.46
C ILE A 154 8.71 11.14 -4.28
N PRO A 155 8.02 12.29 -4.31
CA PRO A 155 8.69 13.57 -4.19
C PRO A 155 9.12 13.84 -2.74
N ASP A 156 10.20 14.59 -2.58
CA ASP A 156 10.72 15.03 -1.27
C ASP A 156 9.93 16.25 -0.74
N ASP A 157 9.38 17.06 -1.66
CA ASP A 157 8.48 18.20 -1.38
C ASP A 157 7.11 17.94 -2.03
N PHE A 158 6.03 18.31 -1.34
CA PHE A 158 4.64 18.14 -1.79
C PHE A 158 4.07 19.39 -2.46
N ASN A 159 4.80 20.51 -2.46
CA ASN A 159 4.36 21.75 -3.10
C ASN A 159 4.31 21.62 -4.63
N ASP A 160 3.13 21.88 -5.20
CA ASP A 160 2.87 22.00 -6.65
C ASP A 160 3.46 20.88 -7.53
N THR A 161 3.40 19.64 -7.05
CA THR A 161 3.82 18.45 -7.82
C THR A 161 2.69 17.93 -8.70
N LYS A 162 3.02 17.47 -9.92
CA LYS A 162 2.12 16.68 -10.78
C LYS A 162 2.74 15.32 -11.08
N PRO A 163 2.12 14.19 -10.69
CA PRO A 163 0.88 14.07 -9.91
C PRO A 163 1.00 14.62 -8.49
N ARG A 164 -0.12 14.99 -7.86
CA ARG A 164 -0.10 15.47 -6.47
C ARG A 164 0.13 14.30 -5.52
N TRP A 165 0.99 14.55 -4.54
CA TRP A 165 1.22 13.63 -3.43
C TRP A 165 0.85 14.30 -2.11
N PHE A 166 0.33 13.50 -1.18
CA PHE A 166 -0.12 13.96 0.13
C PHE A 166 0.68 13.25 1.23
N SER A 167 0.95 13.95 2.33
CA SER A 167 1.61 13.38 3.51
C SER A 167 0.61 12.91 4.57
N ARG A 168 -0.63 13.39 4.52
CA ARG A 168 -1.71 13.00 5.44
C ARG A 168 -2.82 12.29 4.66
N PHE A 169 -3.41 11.29 5.31
CA PHE A 169 -4.50 10.52 4.70
C PHE A 169 -5.79 11.35 4.59
N GLN A 170 -6.03 12.26 5.55
CA GLN A 170 -7.18 13.18 5.49
C GLN A 170 -7.17 14.03 4.21
N ASP A 171 -6.01 14.58 3.85
CA ASP A 171 -5.90 15.47 2.69
C ASP A 171 -6.29 14.78 1.38
N ILE A 172 -5.99 13.48 1.24
CA ILE A 172 -6.37 12.73 0.05
C ILE A 172 -7.84 12.32 0.05
N ILE A 173 -8.45 12.07 1.22
CA ILE A 173 -9.90 11.85 1.33
C ILE A 173 -10.66 13.10 0.90
N ASP A 174 -10.22 14.27 1.38
CA ASP A 174 -10.81 15.55 1.02
C ASP A 174 -10.64 15.80 -0.48
N ALA A 175 -9.45 15.55 -1.04
CA ALA A 175 -9.17 15.69 -2.47
C ALA A 175 -9.90 14.66 -3.36
N PHE A 176 -10.32 13.51 -2.83
CA PHE A 176 -11.13 12.52 -3.55
C PHE A 176 -12.61 12.95 -3.64
N SER A 177 -13.09 13.64 -2.60
CA SER A 177 -14.50 14.06 -2.47
C SER A 177 -14.85 15.31 -3.29
N VAL A 178 -13.85 15.96 -3.90
CA VAL A 178 -13.97 17.07 -4.85
C VAL A 178 -13.88 16.54 -6.28
#